data_AF-A0A376BL78-F1
#
_entry.id   AF-A0A376BL78-F1
#
_cell.length_a   1.000
_cell.length_b   1.000
_cell.length_c   1.000
_cell.angle_alpha   90.00
_cell.angle_beta   90.00
_cell.angle_gamma   90.00
#
_symmetry.space_group_name_H-M   'P 1'
#
loop_
_entity.id
_entity.type
_entity.pdbx_description
1 polymer ?
#
loop_
_entity_poly.entity_id
_entity_poly.type
_entity_poly.pdbx_seq_one_letter_code
_entity_poly.pdbx_strand_id
1 'polypeptide(L)'
;MMNLKTISAAVLALAISTSAMAADTVYVWRNGSSNTYSDIPKNLRMDHANKMNVRTHNVRQATEVRHKEPESLAERRLALAQEAAERDKKLEDENKRIMETNAKIKQENCAQARSNLSLAQNARNRDQLVPKYTQDVSKYCN
;
A
#
# COMPACT_ATOMS: atom_id res chain seq x y z
N MET A 1 18.45 57.32 24.15
CA MET A 1 18.88 56.02 24.71
C MET A 1 17.64 55.18 24.93
N MET A 2 17.40 54.16 24.09
CA MET A 2 16.20 53.31 24.17
C MET A 2 16.38 52.25 25.26
N ASN A 3 15.35 52.10 26.10
CA ASN A 3 15.35 51.18 27.25
C ASN A 3 15.48 49.71 26.80
N LEU A 4 16.30 48.91 27.50
CA LEU A 4 16.49 47.48 27.20
C LEU A 4 15.16 46.69 27.12
N LYS A 5 14.12 47.13 27.84
CA LYS A 5 12.78 46.53 27.82
C LYS A 5 12.05 46.73 26.48
N THR A 6 12.25 47.86 25.80
CA THR A 6 11.63 48.13 24.49
C THR A 6 12.34 47.38 23.36
N ILE A 7 13.63 47.10 23.51
CA ILE A 7 14.41 46.26 22.57
C ILE A 7 13.95 44.80 22.65
N SER A 8 13.68 44.29 23.86
CA SER A 8 13.21 42.90 24.06
C SER A 8 11.82 42.63 23.47
N ALA A 9 10.91 43.62 23.52
CA ALA A 9 9.59 43.50 22.90
C ALA A 9 9.64 43.55 21.36
N ALA A 10 10.57 44.32 20.77
CA ALA A 10 10.72 44.41 19.32
C ALA A 10 11.33 43.14 18.70
N VAL A 11 12.23 42.45 19.40
CA VAL A 11 12.83 41.18 18.94
C VAL A 11 11.82 40.03 19.00
N LEU A 12 10.90 40.02 19.96
CA LEU A 12 9.86 38.99 20.05
C LEU A 12 8.77 39.15 18.98
N ALA A 13 8.52 40.38 18.50
CA ALA A 13 7.56 40.65 17.42
C ALA A 13 8.06 40.22 16.02
N LEU A 14 9.37 40.08 15.82
CA LEU A 14 9.98 39.60 14.57
C LEU A 14 10.10 38.07 14.48
N ALA A 15 9.82 37.34 15.56
CA ALA A 15 9.92 35.88 15.60
C ALA A 15 8.66 35.16 15.05
N ILE A 16 7.62 35.90 14.68
CA ILE A 16 6.39 35.35 14.07
C ILE A 16 6.44 35.59 12.55
N SER A 17 7.52 35.14 11.90
CA SER A 17 7.42 34.81 10.48
C SER A 17 6.96 33.36 10.42
N THR A 18 5.66 33.22 10.14
CA THR A 18 4.98 31.97 9.86
C THR A 18 5.87 31.08 8.99
N SER A 19 6.36 29.98 9.56
CA SER A 19 6.82 28.85 8.77
C SER A 19 5.58 28.35 8.01
N ALA A 20 5.42 28.82 6.79
CA ALA A 20 4.53 28.18 5.83
C ALA A 20 5.07 26.76 5.67
N MET A 21 4.51 25.84 6.46
CA MET A 21 4.58 24.43 6.19
C MET A 21 4.14 24.29 4.73
N ALA A 22 5.06 23.87 3.86
CA ALA A 22 4.72 23.51 2.51
C ALA A 22 3.76 22.33 2.62
N ALA A 23 2.47 22.62 2.65
CA ALA A 23 1.44 21.63 2.39
C ALA A 23 1.79 21.01 1.03
N ASP A 24 1.79 19.68 0.93
CA ASP A 24 1.93 19.01 -0.35
C ASP A 24 0.84 19.55 -1.29
N THR A 25 1.24 20.43 -2.20
CA THR A 25 0.32 21.05 -3.15
C THR A 25 0.07 20.05 -4.26
N VAL A 26 -1.14 19.49 -4.29
CA VAL A 26 -1.56 18.59 -5.36
C VAL A 26 -1.90 19.43 -6.59
N TYR A 27 -1.24 19.16 -7.72
CA TYR A 27 -1.55 19.80 -8.98
C TYR A 27 -2.89 19.26 -9.50
N VAL A 28 -3.78 20.18 -9.89
CA VAL A 28 -5.09 19.83 -10.44
C VAL A 28 -5.28 20.48 -11.81
N TRP A 29 -5.79 19.70 -12.78
CA TRP A 29 -6.20 20.24 -14.08
C TRP A 29 -7.41 19.49 -14.64
N ARG A 30 -8.12 20.15 -15.56
CA ARG A 30 -9.28 19.56 -16.24
C ARG A 30 -8.83 18.63 -17.37
N ASN A 31 -9.39 17.43 -17.39
CA ASN A 31 -9.19 16.44 -18.45
C ASN A 31 -10.57 15.99 -18.97
N GLY A 32 -11.04 16.63 -20.05
CA GLY A 32 -12.40 16.44 -20.55
C GLY A 32 -13.46 16.90 -19.54
N SER A 33 -14.29 15.97 -19.06
CA SER A 33 -15.38 16.22 -18.11
C SER A 33 -14.98 16.11 -16.63
N SER A 34 -13.76 15.66 -16.30
CA SER A 34 -13.32 15.43 -14.92
C SER A 34 -12.04 16.18 -14.55
N ASN A 35 -11.79 16.32 -13.25
CA ASN A 35 -10.55 16.88 -12.71
C ASN A 35 -9.55 15.75 -12.45
N THR A 36 -8.32 15.93 -12.91
CA THR A 36 -7.18 15.06 -12.63
C THR A 36 -6.32 15.70 -11.56
N TYR A 37 -5.92 14.91 -10.57
CA TYR A 37 -5.10 15.31 -9.44
C TYR A 37 -3.77 14.55 -9.52
N SER A 38 -2.65 15.23 -9.34
CA SER A 38 -1.32 14.61 -9.39
C SER A 38 -0.33 15.37 -8.53
N ASP A 39 0.62 14.65 -7.95
CA ASP A 39 1.76 15.24 -7.24
C ASP A 39 2.81 15.84 -8.20
N ILE A 40 2.64 15.61 -9.51
CA ILE A 40 3.54 16.08 -10.56
C ILE A 40 2.77 17.06 -11.47
N PRO A 41 3.36 18.22 -11.83
CA PRO A 41 2.74 19.17 -12.76
C PRO A 41 2.37 18.52 -14.09
N LYS A 42 1.31 19.04 -14.71
CA LYS A 42 0.89 18.63 -16.06
C LYS A 42 2.06 18.80 -17.04
N ASN A 43 2.40 17.73 -17.76
CA ASN A 43 3.50 17.64 -18.73
C ASN A 43 4.93 17.64 -18.14
N LEU A 44 5.11 17.63 -16.82
CA LEU A 44 6.46 17.49 -16.27
C LEU A 44 6.91 16.02 -16.36
N ARG A 45 8.00 15.81 -17.08
CA ARG A 45 8.65 14.52 -17.27
C ARG A 45 9.75 14.35 -16.22
N MET A 46 9.45 13.61 -15.16
CA MET A 46 10.37 13.39 -14.03
C MET A 46 11.64 12.62 -14.40
N ASP A 47 11.60 11.90 -15.52
CA ASP A 47 12.72 11.21 -16.16
C ASP A 47 13.73 12.15 -16.84
N HIS A 48 13.35 13.42 -17.11
CA HIS A 48 14.22 14.42 -17.74
C HIS A 48 14.52 15.63 -16.84
N ALA A 49 13.97 15.65 -15.62
CA ALA A 49 14.06 16.79 -14.71
C ALA A 49 14.92 16.47 -13.47
N ASN A 50 15.98 17.25 -13.28
CA ASN A 50 16.81 17.16 -12.07
C ASN A 50 16.08 17.75 -10.86
N LYS A 51 16.17 17.09 -9.71
CA LYS A 51 15.66 17.63 -8.44
C LYS A 51 16.81 18.21 -7.63
N MET A 52 16.80 19.52 -7.39
CA MET A 52 17.77 20.18 -6.50
C MET A 52 17.14 20.44 -5.13
N ASN A 53 17.82 20.01 -4.07
CA ASN A 53 17.52 20.48 -2.72
C ASN A 53 18.19 21.83 -2.51
N VAL A 54 17.39 22.90 -2.42
CA VAL A 54 17.88 24.29 -2.27
C VAL A 54 18.62 24.50 -0.94
N ARG A 55 18.23 23.79 0.14
CA ARG A 55 18.85 23.95 1.47
C ARG A 55 20.22 23.28 1.57
N THR A 56 20.38 22.13 0.93
CA THR A 56 21.63 21.35 1.00
C THR A 56 22.48 21.47 -0.28
N HIS A 57 22.05 22.30 -1.24
CA HIS A 57 22.65 22.46 -2.57
C HIS A 57 22.96 21.15 -3.30
N ASN A 58 22.19 20.10 -2.99
CA ASN A 58 22.46 18.75 -3.47
C ASN A 58 21.51 18.45 -4.63
N VAL A 59 22.06 18.03 -5.78
CA VAL A 59 21.30 17.75 -7.00
C VAL A 59 21.16 16.25 -7.17
N ARG A 60 19.92 15.75 -7.17
CA ARG A 60 19.61 14.42 -7.66
C ARG A 60 19.36 14.51 -9.15
N GLN A 61 20.27 13.93 -9.92
CA GLN A 61 20.11 13.82 -11.36
C GLN A 61 18.89 12.95 -11.67
N ALA A 62 18.15 13.32 -12.71
CA ALA A 62 17.14 12.45 -13.27
C ALA A 62 17.83 11.13 -13.64
N THR A 63 17.47 10.05 -12.95
CA THR A 63 17.93 8.73 -13.34
C THR A 63 17.19 8.45 -14.64
N GLU A 64 17.90 8.54 -15.75
CA GLU A 64 17.42 8.00 -17.02
C GLU A 64 17.14 6.53 -16.72
N VAL A 65 15.87 6.20 -16.43
CA VAL A 65 15.42 4.82 -16.46
C VAL A 65 15.45 4.50 -17.93
N ARG A 66 16.64 4.19 -18.42
CA ARG A 66 16.87 3.62 -19.72
C ARG A 66 16.23 2.25 -19.65
N HIS A 67 14.91 2.21 -19.82
CA HIS A 67 14.28 1.05 -20.39
C HIS A 67 15.03 0.85 -21.68
N LYS A 68 15.93 -0.14 -21.67
CA LYS A 68 16.66 -0.57 -22.85
C LYS A 68 15.56 -1.07 -23.77
N GLU A 69 15.08 -0.21 -24.66
CA GLU A 69 14.12 -0.62 -25.68
C GLU A 69 14.80 -1.76 -26.44
N PRO A 70 14.16 -2.94 -26.56
CA PRO A 70 14.73 -4.05 -27.29
C PRO A 70 15.01 -3.60 -28.72
N GLU A 71 16.23 -3.86 -29.22
CA GLU A 71 16.71 -3.32 -30.48
C GLU A 71 15.96 -3.93 -31.69
N SER A 72 15.16 -4.99 -31.46
CA SER A 72 14.29 -5.59 -32.48
C SER A 72 12.92 -6.07 -31.94
N LEU A 73 11.92 -6.14 -32.83
CA LEU A 73 10.59 -6.71 -32.52
C LEU A 73 10.67 -8.18 -32.06
N ALA A 74 11.69 -8.92 -32.49
CA ALA A 74 11.91 -10.31 -32.09
C ALA A 74 12.36 -10.39 -30.62
N GLU A 75 13.30 -9.54 -30.21
CA GLU A 75 13.74 -9.44 -28.82
C GLU A 75 12.60 -9.00 -27.88
N ARG A 76 11.74 -8.09 -28.34
CA ARG A 76 10.55 -7.67 -27.56
C ARG A 76 9.59 -8.82 -27.32
N ARG A 77 9.35 -9.66 -28.33
CA ARG A 77 8.47 -10.84 -28.21
C ARG A 77 9.07 -11.88 -27.27
N LEU A 78 10.37 -12.11 -27.34
CA LEU A 78 11.07 -13.04 -26.45
C LEU A 78 11.03 -12.55 -24.99
N ALA A 79 11.31 -11.27 -24.75
CA ALA A 79 11.25 -10.68 -23.42
C ALA A 79 9.84 -10.76 -22.81
N LEU A 80 8.79 -10.47 -23.61
CA LEU A 80 7.40 -10.61 -23.18
C LEU A 80 7.01 -12.06 -22.91
N ALA A 81 7.48 -13.01 -23.72
CA ALA A 81 7.23 -14.44 -23.49
C ALA A 81 7.91 -14.94 -22.21
N GLN A 82 9.13 -14.47 -21.93
CA GLN A 82 9.84 -14.76 -20.68
C GLN A 82 9.12 -14.15 -19.47
N GLU A 83 8.69 -12.89 -19.55
CA GLU A 83 7.92 -12.25 -18.47
C GLU A 83 6.60 -13.00 -18.21
N ALA A 84 5.88 -13.37 -19.27
CA ALA A 84 4.66 -14.16 -19.15
C ALA A 84 4.91 -15.51 -18.46
N ALA A 85 5.94 -16.24 -18.88
CA ALA A 85 6.29 -17.53 -18.28
C ALA A 85 6.68 -17.39 -16.79
N GLU A 86 7.41 -16.33 -16.42
CA GLU A 86 7.73 -16.06 -15.02
C GLU A 86 6.51 -15.70 -14.18
N ARG A 87 5.56 -14.95 -14.75
CA ARG A 87 4.30 -14.62 -14.05
C ARG A 87 3.42 -15.86 -13.88
N ASP A 88 3.28 -16.68 -14.91
CA ASP A 88 2.50 -17.91 -14.85
C ASP A 88 3.06 -18.85 -13.78
N LYS A 89 4.38 -18.98 -13.70
CA LYS A 89 5.04 -19.77 -12.66
C LYS A 89 4.76 -19.23 -11.24
N LYS A 90 4.83 -17.91 -11.04
CA LYS A 90 4.50 -17.28 -9.75
C LYS A 90 3.04 -17.49 -9.37
N LEU A 91 2.12 -17.36 -10.33
CA LEU A 91 0.70 -17.60 -10.12
C LEU A 91 0.41 -19.06 -9.77
N GLU A 92 1.08 -20.02 -10.43
CA GLU A 92 0.93 -21.43 -10.11
C GLU A 92 1.41 -21.75 -8.69
N ASP A 93 2.58 -21.22 -8.30
CA ASP A 93 3.14 -21.40 -6.95
C ASP A 93 2.24 -20.75 -5.88
N GLU A 94 1.68 -19.57 -6.15
CA GLU A 94 0.76 -18.89 -5.24
C GLU A 94 -0.57 -19.64 -5.12
N ASN A 95 -1.15 -20.09 -6.23
CA ASN A 95 -2.37 -20.89 -6.23
C ASN A 95 -2.19 -22.20 -5.44
N LYS A 96 -1.05 -22.88 -5.59
CA LYS A 96 -0.72 -24.06 -4.77
C LYS A 96 -0.70 -23.74 -3.28
N ARG A 97 -0.01 -22.66 -2.87
CA ARG A 97 0.03 -22.21 -1.47
C ARG A 97 -1.35 -21.86 -0.92
N ILE A 98 -2.18 -21.19 -1.72
CA ILE A 98 -3.55 -20.83 -1.33
C ILE A 98 -4.39 -22.10 -1.15
N MET A 99 -4.30 -23.08 -2.06
CA MET A 99 -5.02 -24.35 -1.95
C MET A 99 -4.62 -25.13 -0.69
N GLU A 100 -3.32 -25.23 -0.40
CA GLU A 100 -2.81 -25.89 0.81
C GLU A 100 -3.29 -25.19 2.08
N THR A 101 -3.23 -23.85 2.09
CA THR A 101 -3.67 -23.03 3.22
C THR A 101 -5.18 -23.18 3.45
N ASN A 102 -5.98 -23.12 2.38
CA ASN A 102 -7.43 -23.30 2.45
C ASN A 102 -7.81 -24.71 2.94
N ALA A 103 -7.10 -25.75 2.49
CA ALA A 103 -7.31 -27.11 2.97
C ALA A 103 -7.01 -27.23 4.47
N LYS A 104 -5.91 -26.64 4.94
CA LYS A 104 -5.55 -26.61 6.35
C LYS A 104 -6.58 -25.84 7.19
N ILE A 105 -7.00 -24.65 6.74
CA ILE A 105 -8.04 -23.86 7.41
C ILE A 105 -9.36 -24.63 7.47
N LYS A 106 -9.77 -25.32 6.40
CA LYS A 106 -10.99 -26.15 6.41
C LYS A 106 -10.88 -27.25 7.47
N GLN A 107 -9.73 -27.93 7.53
CA GLN A 107 -9.50 -28.99 8.52
C GLN A 107 -9.50 -28.45 9.95
N GLU A 108 -8.82 -27.33 10.21
CA GLU A 108 -8.76 -26.67 11.52
C GLU A 108 -10.15 -26.20 11.97
N ASN A 109 -10.91 -25.55 11.09
CA ASN A 109 -12.28 -25.10 11.39
C ASN A 109 -13.19 -26.28 11.72
N CYS A 110 -13.10 -27.38 10.98
CA CYS A 110 -13.88 -28.58 11.28
C CYS A 110 -13.46 -29.22 12.63
N ALA A 111 -12.15 -29.35 12.87
CA ALA A 111 -11.63 -29.89 14.12
C ALA A 111 -12.07 -29.05 15.33
N GLN A 112 -12.00 -27.72 15.21
CA GLN A 112 -12.44 -26.79 16.24
C GLN A 112 -13.95 -26.86 16.46
N ALA A 113 -14.75 -26.93 15.39
CA ALA A 113 -16.20 -27.08 15.51
C ALA A 113 -16.58 -28.37 16.27
N ARG A 114 -15.91 -29.49 15.97
CA ARG A 114 -16.10 -30.77 16.70
C ARG A 114 -15.67 -30.66 18.16
N SER A 115 -14.53 -30.03 18.43
CA SER A 115 -14.04 -29.80 19.79
C SER A 115 -15.02 -28.95 20.60
N ASN A 116 -15.53 -27.86 20.02
CA ASN A 116 -16.51 -26.99 20.66
C ASN A 116 -17.82 -27.73 20.98
N LEU A 117 -18.29 -28.58 20.06
CA LEU A 117 -19.45 -29.43 20.30
C LEU A 117 -19.20 -30.39 21.48
N SER A 118 -18.04 -31.04 21.53
CA SER A 118 -17.67 -31.93 22.64
C SER A 118 -17.61 -31.21 23.99
N LEU A 119 -17.09 -29.99 24.03
CA LEU A 119 -17.05 -29.18 25.24
C LEU A 119 -18.46 -28.73 25.66
N ALA A 120 -19.30 -28.36 24.69
CA ALA A 120 -20.66 -27.90 24.94
C ALA A 120 -21.56 -28.99 25.53
N GLN A 121 -21.31 -30.27 25.23
CA GLN A 121 -22.07 -31.40 25.80
C GLN A 121 -22.01 -31.46 27.33
N ASN A 122 -20.91 -30.99 27.94
CA ASN A 122 -20.70 -31.01 29.38
C ASN A 122 -20.96 -29.64 30.05
N ALA A 123 -21.37 -28.62 29.29
CA ALA A 123 -21.59 -27.28 29.80
C ALA A 123 -22.94 -27.13 30.50
N ARG A 124 -23.03 -26.24 31.48
CA ARG A 124 -24.32 -25.93 32.18
C ARG A 124 -25.39 -25.36 31.24
N ASN A 125 -24.98 -24.65 30.20
CA ASN A 125 -25.85 -24.06 29.17
C ASN A 125 -25.89 -24.90 27.89
N ARG A 126 -25.76 -26.24 28.03
CA ARG A 126 -25.75 -27.20 26.92
C ARG A 126 -26.86 -26.97 25.90
N ASP A 127 -28.09 -26.72 26.36
CA ASP A 127 -29.26 -26.63 25.49
C ASP A 127 -29.20 -25.43 24.53
N GLN A 128 -28.38 -24.41 24.83
CA GLN A 128 -28.12 -23.29 23.93
C GLN A 128 -26.89 -23.53 23.05
N LEU A 129 -25.85 -24.16 23.60
CA LEU A 129 -24.56 -24.32 22.92
C LEU A 129 -24.53 -25.49 21.92
N VAL A 130 -25.18 -26.62 22.25
CA VAL A 130 -25.17 -27.81 21.39
C VAL A 130 -25.79 -27.55 20.02
N PRO A 131 -26.97 -26.89 19.89
CA PRO A 131 -27.54 -26.60 18.57
C PRO A 131 -26.62 -25.71 17.72
N LYS A 132 -26.03 -24.68 18.34
CA LYS A 132 -25.10 -23.77 17.68
C LYS A 132 -23.87 -24.50 17.14
N TYR A 133 -23.19 -25.28 17.96
CA TYR A 133 -21.98 -25.98 17.52
C TYR A 133 -22.28 -27.15 16.59
N THR A 134 -23.47 -27.75 16.66
CA THR A 134 -23.93 -28.73 15.66
C THR A 134 -24.06 -28.08 14.28
N GLN A 135 -24.58 -26.84 14.22
CA GLN A 135 -24.64 -26.06 12.99
C GLN A 135 -23.22 -25.71 12.49
N ASP A 136 -22.30 -25.34 13.37
CA ASP A 136 -20.91 -25.06 13.00
C ASP A 136 -20.21 -26.31 12.44
N VAL A 137 -20.42 -27.49 13.03
CA VAL A 137 -19.90 -28.75 12.48
C VAL A 137 -20.46 -28.99 11.07
N SER A 138 -21.78 -28.81 10.88
CA SER A 138 -22.39 -28.95 9.56
C SER A 138 -21.83 -27.96 8.53
N LYS A 139 -21.48 -26.74 8.95
CA LYS A 139 -20.96 -25.69 8.08
C LYS A 139 -19.49 -25.89 7.69
N TYR A 140 -18.65 -26.32 8.63
CA TYR A 140 -17.19 -26.37 8.42
C TYR A 140 -16.67 -27.77 8.07
N CYS A 141 -17.39 -28.84 8.43
CA CYS A 141 -16.97 -30.22 8.16
C CYS A 141 -17.55 -30.85 6.89
N ASN A 142 -18.55 -30.23 6.27
CA ASN A 142 -19.12 -30.69 4.99
C ASN A 142 -18.45 -30.00 3.79
#